data_AF-A0A7V9TVN8-F1
#
_entry.id   AF-A0A7V9TVN8-F1
#
_cell.length_a   1.000
_cell.length_b   1.000
_cell.length_c   1.000
_cell.angle_alpha   90.00
_cell.angle_beta   90.00
_cell.angle_gamma   90.00
#
_symmetry.space_group_name_H-M   'P 1'
#
loop_
_entity.id
_entity.type
_entity.pdbx_description
1 polymer ?
#
loop_
_entity_poly.entity_id
_entity_poly.type
_entity_poly.pdbx_seq_one_letter_code
_entity_poly.pdbx_strand_id
1 'polypeptide(L)' 'MSFNEVIAELSRLTFEERQILIRRALELDDPPLTAADEELVEVRLAAHHSDPNSSVPLNELKDRLRSRSKS' A
#
# COMPACT_ATOMS: atom_id res chain seq x y z
N MET A 1 -0.62 -25.56 -2.66
CA MET A 1 0.68 -25.62 -1.98
C MET A 1 0.40 -25.85 -0.51
N SER A 2 0.99 -26.88 0.09
CA SER A 2 0.79 -27.21 1.50
C SER A 2 1.70 -26.36 2.39
N PHE A 3 1.32 -26.18 3.66
CA PHE A 3 2.12 -25.44 4.63
C PHE A 3 3.55 -25.99 4.75
N ASN A 4 3.69 -27.33 4.73
CA ASN A 4 5.00 -27.99 4.83
C ASN A 4 5.90 -27.70 3.61
N GLU A 5 5.32 -27.57 2.42
CA GLU A 5 6.05 -27.20 1.21
C GLU A 5 6.58 -25.75 1.31
N VAL A 6 5.75 -24.83 1.83
CA VAL A 6 6.15 -23.43 2.04
C VAL A 6 7.32 -23.34 3.03
N ILE A 7 7.25 -24.05 4.16
CA ILE A 7 8.34 -24.04 5.16
C ILE A 7 9.65 -24.59 4.58
N ALA A 8 9.57 -25.65 3.77
CA ALA A 8 10.73 -26.22 3.11
C ALA A 8 11.39 -25.22 2.14
N GLU A 9 10.61 -24.46 1.38
CA GLU A 9 11.11 -23.43 0.46
C GLU A 9 11.73 -22.23 1.19
N LEU A 10 11.13 -21.78 2.29
CA LEU A 10 11.65 -20.65 3.08
C LEU A 10 13.07 -20.90 3.62
N SER A 11 13.38 -22.15 3.96
CA SER A 11 14.72 -22.54 4.44
C SER A 11 15.82 -22.43 3.38
N ARG A 12 15.44 -22.46 2.09
CA ARG A 12 16.37 -22.37 0.94
C ARG A 12 16.75 -20.94 0.59
N LEU A 13 15.99 -19.97 1.08
CA LEU A 13 16.24 -18.55 0.84
C LEU A 13 17.50 -18.10 1.57
N THR A 14 18.29 -17.30 0.87
CA THR A 14 19.39 -16.54 1.46
C THR A 14 18.86 -15.53 2.47
N PHE A 15 19.78 -14.93 3.25
CA PHE A 15 19.39 -13.89 4.21
C PHE A 15 18.70 -12.70 3.51
N GLU A 16 19.23 -12.23 2.39
CA GLU A 16 18.69 -11.10 1.63
C GLU A 16 17.29 -11.40 1.08
N GLU A 17 17.10 -12.59 0.51
CA GLU A 17 15.79 -13.02 -0.02
C GLU A 17 14.74 -13.13 1.10
N ARG A 18 15.13 -13.60 2.29
CA ARG A 18 14.23 -13.61 3.46
C ARG A 18 13.85 -12.21 3.90
N GLN A 19 14.76 -11.23 3.87
CA GLN A 19 14.42 -9.84 4.21
C GLN A 19 13.40 -9.26 3.22
N ILE A 20 13.52 -9.56 1.93
CA ILE A 20 12.54 -9.14 0.92
C ILE A 20 11.18 -9.79 1.18
N LEU A 21 11.16 -11.09 1.50
CA LEU A 21 9.93 -11.82 1.76
C LEU A 21 9.22 -11.32 3.03
N ILE A 22 9.97 -11.06 4.11
CA ILE A 22 9.42 -10.48 5.35
C ILE A 22 8.83 -9.11 5.08
N ARG A 23 9.53 -8.23 4.34
CA ARG A 23 9.00 -6.91 3.99
C ARG A 23 7.68 -7.02 3.21
N ARG A 24 7.62 -7.91 2.20
CA ARG A 24 6.38 -8.13 1.42
C ARG A 24 5.26 -8.73 2.27
N ALA A 25 5.57 -9.64 3.19
CA ALA A 25 4.59 -10.18 4.11
C ALA A 25 4.00 -9.09 5.01
N LEU A 26 4.84 -8.18 5.51
CA LEU A 26 4.40 -7.02 6.29
C LEU A 26 3.55 -6.04 5.45
N GLU A 27 3.92 -5.80 4.18
CA GLU A 27 3.12 -5.01 3.24
C GLU A 27 1.77 -5.67 2.92
N LEU A 28 1.68 -7.00 3.01
CA LEU A 28 0.45 -7.77 2.81
C LEU A 28 -0.40 -7.90 4.09
N ASP A 29 0.22 -7.73 5.26
CA ASP A 29 -0.44 -7.76 6.57
C ASP A 29 -1.10 -6.42 6.94
N ASP A 30 -1.00 -5.38 6.09
CA ASP A 30 -1.80 -4.18 6.26
C ASP A 30 -3.28 -4.58 6.25
N PRO A 31 -4.06 -4.19 7.28
CA PRO A 31 -5.47 -4.56 7.34
C PRO A 31 -6.17 -4.03 6.08
N PRO A 32 -7.12 -4.80 5.51
CA PRO A 32 -7.89 -4.31 4.38
C PRO A 32 -8.56 -3.00 4.78
N LEU A 33 -8.77 -2.13 3.79
CA LEU A 33 -9.57 -0.93 3.98
C LEU A 33 -10.93 -1.31 4.55
N THR A 34 -11.50 -0.44 5.39
CA THR A 34 -12.89 -0.64 5.80
C THR A 34 -13.79 -0.50 4.57
N ALA A 35 -14.96 -1.13 4.55
CA ALA A 35 -15.89 -1.01 3.42
C ALA A 35 -16.24 0.45 3.09
N ALA A 36 -16.30 1.32 4.11
CA ALA A 36 -16.52 2.76 3.93
C ALA A 36 -15.32 3.46 3.27
N ASP A 37 -14.10 3.07 3.62
CA ASP A 37 -12.89 3.62 3.00
C ASP A 37 -12.74 3.12 1.56
N GLU A 38 -13.07 1.86 1.27
CA GLU A 38 -13.09 1.30 -0.09
C GLU A 38 -14.10 2.04 -0.97
N GLU A 39 -15.34 2.24 -0.49
CA GLU A 39 -16.36 3.00 -1.21
C GLU A 39 -15.90 4.44 -1.50
N LEU A 40 -15.26 5.09 -0.53
CA LEU A 40 -14.71 6.43 -0.71
C LEU A 40 -13.61 6.47 -1.79
N VAL A 41 -12.74 5.45 -1.83
CA VAL A 41 -11.70 5.33 -2.85
C VAL A 41 -12.32 5.18 -4.24
N GLU A 42 -13.28 4.28 -4.39
CA GLU A 42 -13.95 4.04 -5.67
C GLU A 42 -14.66 5.28 -6.21
N VAL A 43 -15.39 6.00 -5.35
CA VAL A 43 -16.05 7.28 -5.71
C VAL A 43 -15.04 8.31 -6.18
N ARG A 44 -13.92 8.47 -5.45
CA ARG A 44 -12.87 9.44 -5.81
C ARG A 44 -12.15 9.06 -7.10
N LEU A 45 -11.92 7.77 -7.32
CA LEU A 45 -11.28 7.27 -8.53
C LEU A 45 -12.17 7.48 -9.76
N ALA A 46 -13.46 7.18 -9.64
CA ALA A 46 -14.44 7.44 -10.70
C ALA A 46 -14.53 8.94 -11.04
N ALA A 47 -14.50 9.82 -10.03
CA ALA A 47 -14.45 11.26 -10.23
C ALA A 47 -13.17 11.68 -10.99
N HIS A 48 -12.01 11.13 -10.60
CA HIS A 48 -10.73 11.44 -11.25
C HIS A 48 -10.64 10.95 -12.69
N HIS A 49 -11.18 9.77 -12.99
CA HIS A 49 -11.26 9.27 -14.37
C HIS A 49 -12.12 10.18 -15.27
N SER A 50 -13.14 10.82 -14.70
CA SER A 50 -14.02 11.74 -15.42
C SER A 50 -13.42 13.14 -15.54
N ASP A 51 -12.72 13.61 -14.50
CA ASP A 51 -12.00 14.88 -14.46
C ASP A 51 -10.67 14.72 -13.71
N PRO A 52 -9.53 14.71 -14.43
CA PRO A 52 -8.21 14.61 -13.80
C PRO A 52 -7.93 15.74 -12.79
N ASN A 53 -8.61 16.88 -12.87
CA ASN A 53 -8.45 18.00 -11.95
C ASN A 53 -9.23 17.84 -10.64
N SER A 54 -10.05 16.79 -10.50
CA SER A 54 -10.73 16.47 -9.24
C SER A 54 -9.75 16.05 -8.13
N SER A 55 -8.54 15.65 -8.51
CA SER A 55 -7.47 15.24 -7.61
C SER A 55 -6.52 16.40 -7.32
N VAL A 56 -5.98 16.43 -6.10
CA VAL A 56 -4.96 17.43 -5.73
C VAL A 56 -3.66 17.11 -6.47
N PRO A 57 -3.04 18.10 -7.14
CA PRO A 57 -1.73 17.90 -7.78
C PRO A 57 -0.67 17.45 -6.78
N LEU A 58 0.24 16.57 -7.23
CA LEU A 58 1.26 15.97 -6.37
C LEU A 58 2.14 17.02 -5.65
N ASN A 59 2.50 18.10 -6.35
CA ASN A 59 3.32 19.16 -5.75
C ASN A 59 2.57 19.88 -4.63
N GLU A 60 1.28 20.17 -4.85
CA GLU A 60 0.43 20.78 -3.83
C GLU A 60 0.24 19.86 -2.62
N LEU A 61 0.06 18.55 -2.84
CA LEU A 61 -0.01 17.56 -1.76
C LEU A 61 1.28 17.56 -0.92
N LYS A 62 2.45 17.57 -1.58
CA LYS A 62 3.76 17.60 -0.89
C LYS A 62 3.92 18.85 -0.04
N ASP A 63 3.49 20.01 -0.54
CA ASP A 63 3.59 21.27 0.20
C ASP A 63 2.68 21.27 1.43
N ARG A 64 1.45 20.74 1.30
CA ARG A 64 0.52 20.57 2.44
C ARG A 64 1.06 19.61 3.51
N LEU A 65 1.75 18.54 3.13
CA LEU A 65 2.34 17.61 4.10
C LEU A 65 3.51 18.23 4.86
N ARG A 66 4.36 19.00 4.17
CA ARG A 66 5.52 19.70 4.78
C ARG A 66 5.11 20.85 5.68
N SER A 67 3.97 21.50 5.44
CA SER A 67 3.47 22.56 6.32
C SER A 67 2.90 21.99 7.62
N ARG A 68 2.27 20.81 7.58
CA ARG A 68 1.73 20.13 8.76
C ARG A 68 2.79 19.56 9.70
N SER A 69 4.00 19.26 9.22
CA SER A 69 5.10 18.77 10.06
C SER A 69 5.84 19.86 10.83
N LYS A 70 5.45 21.13 10.67
CA LYS A 70 6.04 22.28 11.38
C LYS A 70 5.15 22.79 12.52
N SER A 71 4.09 22.05 12.88
CA SER A 71 3.11 22.41 13.91
C SER A 71 3.18 21.50 15.11
#